data_AF-A0A5S6QLT6-F1
#
_entry.id   AF-A0A5S6QLT6-F1
#
_cell.length_a   1.000
_cell.length_b   1.000
_cell.length_c   1.000
_cell.angle_alpha   90.00
_cell.angle_beta   90.00
_cell.angle_gamma   90.00
#
_symmetry.space_group_name_H-M   'P 1'
#
loop_
_entity.id
_entity.type
_entity.pdbx_description
1 polymer ?
#
loop_
_entity_poly.entity_id
_entity_poly.type
_entity_poly.pdbx_seq_one_letter_code
_entity_poly.pdbx_strand_id
1 'polypeptide(L)'
;MPDSTDNYSVLDNYLANKGGGKTKVNGGCCSIDDILNVQGIAFRDKVALALLYLPMHRLMAFIDKLLDNSFASGSLYGLLCTGISAERDSVSLIQNYLNHSSDVQTAAVLFILNGSFAFSLPRSNPIYRIVNSYLTLLDRWQLWYERAELHQAIANHDPGSILNLPCTVLGCSYCHQLIHSSPIRLNQWHTRVPYCPECKRPLPQCALCCLNVGFAPNCKQEKSKKTNPLSTWLTWCQTCKHGGHMLHLKQWFQENRQCPVPNCDCNCSNNFQ
;
A
#
# COMPACT_ATOMS: atom_id res chain seq x y z
N MET A 1 17.88 35.66 39.69
CA MET A 1 17.33 36.83 38.98
C MET A 1 17.04 36.43 37.54
N PRO A 2 15.77 36.33 37.09
CA PRO A 2 14.51 36.05 37.80
C PRO A 2 14.04 34.60 37.49
N ASP A 3 13.68 33.78 38.46
CA ASP A 3 12.36 33.59 39.11
C ASP A 3 11.21 33.22 38.15
N SER A 4 10.77 31.97 38.24
CA SER A 4 9.95 31.24 37.25
C SER A 4 8.52 30.98 37.73
N THR A 5 7.91 31.96 38.40
CA THR A 5 6.65 31.78 39.15
C THR A 5 5.38 32.31 38.47
N ASP A 6 5.45 32.92 37.28
CA ASP A 6 4.28 33.62 36.72
C ASP A 6 3.39 32.85 35.71
N ASN A 7 3.66 31.58 35.41
CA ASN A 7 2.85 30.84 34.42
C ASN A 7 1.64 30.08 34.99
N TYR A 8 1.47 30.03 36.31
CA TYR A 8 0.32 29.35 36.94
C TYR A 8 -0.89 30.28 37.14
N SER A 9 -0.68 31.60 37.23
CA SER A 9 -1.78 32.55 37.48
C SER A 9 -2.74 32.72 36.29
N VAL A 10 -2.28 32.50 35.05
CA VAL A 10 -3.11 32.62 33.85
C VAL A 10 -4.00 31.40 33.66
N LEU A 11 -3.51 30.20 34.02
CA LEU A 11 -4.27 28.95 33.91
C LEU A 11 -5.34 28.84 35.00
N ASP A 12 -5.03 29.27 36.22
CA ASP A 12 -5.99 29.26 37.33
C ASP A 12 -7.15 30.25 37.11
N ASN A 13 -6.88 31.40 36.47
CA ASN A 13 -7.93 32.34 36.07
C ASN A 13 -8.81 31.80 34.92
N TYR A 14 -8.28 30.92 34.07
CA TYR A 14 -9.06 30.25 33.01
C TYR A 14 -9.93 29.11 33.56
N LEU A 15 -9.49 28.44 34.63
CA LEU A 15 -10.22 27.36 35.28
C LEU A 15 -11.26 27.85 36.30
N ALA A 16 -11.01 28.99 36.97
CA ALA A 16 -11.95 29.60 37.92
C ALA A 16 -13.25 30.09 37.26
N ASN A 17 -13.22 30.37 35.95
CA ASN A 17 -14.39 30.88 35.21
C ASN A 17 -15.28 29.78 34.58
N LYS A 18 -14.98 28.49 34.81
CA LYS A 18 -15.84 27.35 34.40
C LYS A 18 -16.74 26.83 35.53
N GLY A 19 -17.00 27.65 36.54
CA GLY A 19 -18.12 27.45 37.46
C GLY A 19 -19.46 27.78 36.80
N GLY A 20 -20.14 26.78 36.25
CA GLY A 20 -21.61 26.76 36.11
C GLY A 20 -22.31 28.02 35.60
N GLY A 21 -21.80 28.67 34.55
CA GLY A 21 -22.45 29.84 33.96
C GLY A 21 -23.56 29.45 32.99
N LYS A 22 -24.83 29.49 33.42
CA LYS A 22 -25.97 29.63 32.50
C LYS A 22 -25.86 31.01 31.83
N THR A 23 -25.23 31.09 30.67
CA THR A 23 -25.27 32.28 29.83
C THR A 23 -26.68 32.43 29.25
N LYS A 24 -27.49 33.31 29.84
CA LYS A 24 -28.73 33.78 29.23
C LYS A 24 -28.37 34.73 28.08
N VAL A 25 -28.26 34.18 26.89
CA VAL A 25 -28.39 34.95 25.64
C VAL A 25 -29.86 34.88 25.24
N ASN A 26 -30.46 36.02 24.89
CA ASN A 26 -31.86 36.11 24.49
C ASN A 26 -32.10 35.29 23.21
N GLY A 27 -32.59 34.07 23.40
CA GLY A 27 -32.88 33.09 22.34
C GLY A 27 -32.45 31.69 22.79
N GLY A 28 -33.32 30.99 23.53
CA GLY A 28 -33.22 29.55 23.86
C GLY A 28 -31.92 29.09 24.54
N CYS A 29 -31.98 28.60 25.78
CA CYS A 29 -30.81 27.96 26.39
C CYS A 29 -30.49 26.61 25.71
N CYS A 30 -29.69 26.61 24.64
CA CYS A 30 -29.12 25.39 24.09
C CYS A 30 -27.91 24.97 24.93
N SER A 31 -27.99 23.80 25.57
CA SER A 31 -26.85 23.16 26.19
C SER A 31 -25.93 22.54 25.14
N ILE A 32 -24.68 22.26 25.51
CA ILE A 32 -23.77 21.50 24.65
C ILE A 32 -24.35 20.12 24.29
N ASP A 33 -25.15 19.52 25.18
CA ASP A 33 -25.82 18.25 24.92
C ASP A 33 -26.87 18.37 23.81
N ASP A 34 -27.58 19.49 23.76
CA ASP A 34 -28.56 19.75 22.71
C ASP A 34 -27.84 19.79 21.36
N ILE A 35 -26.70 20.49 21.28
CA ILE A 35 -25.87 20.58 20.07
C ILE A 35 -25.34 19.20 19.66
N LEU A 36 -24.78 18.42 20.59
CA LEU A 36 -24.21 17.10 20.28
C LEU A 36 -25.27 16.09 19.78
N ASN A 37 -26.52 16.25 20.21
CA ASN A 37 -27.64 15.41 19.78
C ASN A 37 -28.30 15.86 18.47
N VAL A 38 -28.00 17.06 17.95
CA VAL A 38 -28.56 17.55 16.68
C VAL A 38 -28.25 16.58 15.53
N GLN A 39 -29.27 16.22 14.76
CA GLN A 39 -29.10 15.50 13.50
C GLN A 39 -28.67 16.49 12.42
N GLY A 40 -27.58 16.18 11.71
CA GLY A 40 -27.02 17.03 10.65
C GLY A 40 -25.62 17.59 10.95
N ILE A 41 -25.16 17.56 12.20
CA ILE A 41 -23.74 17.83 12.51
C ILE A 41 -22.91 16.61 12.12
N ALA A 42 -21.80 16.83 11.40
CA ALA A 42 -20.91 15.77 10.98
C ALA A 42 -20.31 15.05 12.19
N PHE A 43 -20.05 13.74 12.06
CA PHE A 43 -19.48 12.92 13.13
C PHE A 43 -18.20 13.53 13.70
N ARG A 44 -17.29 13.99 12.83
CA ARG A 44 -16.03 14.62 13.21
C ARG A 44 -16.25 15.87 14.07
N ASP A 45 -17.22 16.70 13.72
CA ASP A 45 -17.51 17.94 14.43
C ASP A 45 -18.12 17.65 15.81
N LYS A 46 -18.96 16.62 15.90
CA LYS A 46 -19.47 16.13 17.19
C LYS A 46 -18.36 15.67 18.12
N VAL A 47 -17.40 14.89 17.61
CA VAL A 47 -16.22 14.47 18.38
C VAL A 47 -15.35 15.67 18.78
N ALA A 48 -15.11 16.60 17.87
CA ALA A 48 -14.33 17.81 18.15
C ALA A 48 -14.98 18.70 19.23
N LEU A 49 -16.29 18.93 19.14
CA LEU A 49 -17.05 19.68 20.14
C LEU A 49 -17.04 18.98 21.51
N ALA A 50 -17.20 17.66 21.52
CA ALA A 50 -17.12 16.88 22.74
C ALA A 50 -15.75 17.03 23.42
N LEU A 51 -14.66 16.94 22.65
CA LEU A 51 -13.29 17.12 23.16
C LEU A 51 -13.03 18.53 23.72
N LEU A 52 -13.61 19.56 23.11
CA LEU A 52 -13.44 20.96 23.53
C LEU A 52 -14.25 21.32 24.79
N TYR A 53 -15.47 20.78 24.91
CA TYR A 53 -16.47 21.31 25.83
C TYR A 53 -16.95 20.31 26.90
N LEU A 54 -16.75 19.00 26.73
CA LEU A 54 -17.14 18.01 27.75
C LEU A 54 -16.00 17.70 28.73
N PRO A 55 -16.30 17.54 30.03
CA PRO A 55 -15.35 16.97 30.97
C PRO A 55 -15.15 15.47 30.69
N MET A 56 -13.99 14.94 31.10
CA MET A 56 -13.53 13.57 30.75
C MET A 56 -14.59 12.47 30.93
N HIS A 57 -15.27 12.42 32.08
CA HIS A 57 -16.28 11.38 32.33
C HIS A 57 -17.46 11.42 31.35
N ARG A 58 -17.87 12.62 30.92
CA ARG A 58 -18.96 12.81 29.95
C ARG A 58 -18.46 12.57 28.53
N LEU A 59 -17.21 12.95 28.24
CA LEU A 59 -16.57 12.67 26.96
C LEU A 59 -16.53 11.16 26.72
N MET A 60 -16.08 10.36 27.68
CA MET A 60 -16.03 8.90 27.55
C MET A 60 -17.42 8.32 27.27
N ALA A 61 -18.42 8.66 28.09
CA ALA A 61 -19.80 8.20 27.88
C ALA A 61 -20.38 8.63 26.52
N PHE A 62 -20.00 9.82 26.02
CA PHE A 62 -20.41 10.30 24.71
C PHE A 62 -19.75 9.53 23.57
N ILE A 63 -18.44 9.27 23.66
CA ILE A 63 -17.69 8.49 22.67
C ILE A 63 -18.20 7.05 22.63
N ASP A 64 -18.46 6.42 23.77
CA ASP A 64 -19.03 5.07 23.85
C ASP A 64 -20.37 5.01 23.11
N LYS A 65 -21.27 5.96 23.38
CA LYS A 65 -22.56 6.05 22.69
C LYS A 65 -22.40 6.28 21.18
N LEU A 66 -21.43 7.09 20.75
CA LEU A 66 -21.14 7.30 19.33
C LEU A 66 -20.59 6.04 18.65
N LEU A 67 -19.74 5.30 19.36
CA LEU A 67 -19.19 4.03 18.90
C LEU A 67 -20.30 2.99 18.76
N ASP A 68 -21.14 2.81 19.78
CA ASP A 68 -22.27 1.88 19.75
C ASP A 68 -23.18 2.12 18.53
N ASN A 69 -23.52 3.39 18.28
CA ASN A 69 -24.29 3.77 17.11
C ASN A 69 -23.55 3.47 15.79
N SER A 70 -22.23 3.68 15.76
CA SER A 70 -21.40 3.38 14.58
C SER A 70 -21.32 1.89 14.32
N PHE A 71 -21.15 1.08 15.36
CA PHE A 71 -21.19 -0.38 15.28
C PHE A 71 -22.55 -0.89 14.83
N ALA A 72 -23.65 -0.37 15.37
CA ALA A 72 -25.01 -0.78 14.98
C ALA A 72 -25.31 -0.44 13.51
N SER A 73 -24.91 0.74 13.06
CA SER A 73 -25.17 1.20 11.68
C SER A 73 -24.14 0.75 10.64
N GLY A 74 -23.01 0.18 11.07
CA GLY A 74 -21.88 -0.10 10.18
C GLY A 74 -21.21 1.18 9.64
N SER A 75 -21.24 2.27 10.40
CA SER A 75 -20.66 3.55 10.00
C SER A 75 -19.14 3.56 10.19
N LEU A 76 -18.41 3.69 9.09
CA LEU A 76 -16.94 3.75 9.10
C LEU A 76 -16.38 4.97 9.86
N TYR A 77 -17.21 5.97 10.18
CA TYR A 77 -16.78 7.09 11.03
C TYR A 77 -16.32 6.64 12.42
N GLY A 78 -16.80 5.48 12.91
CA GLY A 78 -16.31 4.89 14.16
C GLY A 78 -14.80 4.60 14.15
N LEU A 79 -14.20 4.39 12.96
CA LEU A 79 -12.76 4.20 12.80
C LEU A 79 -11.94 5.42 13.21
N LEU A 80 -12.54 6.62 13.27
CA LEU A 80 -11.86 7.81 13.80
C LEU A 80 -11.50 7.64 15.28
N CYS A 81 -12.33 6.90 16.02
CA CYS A 81 -12.16 6.68 17.45
C CYS A 81 -11.44 5.35 17.75
N THR A 82 -11.71 4.28 17.01
CA THR A 82 -11.07 2.97 17.22
C THR A 82 -9.72 2.83 16.53
N GLY A 83 -9.42 3.68 15.55
CA GLY A 83 -8.33 3.45 14.60
C GLY A 83 -8.62 2.29 13.64
N ILE A 84 -7.72 2.10 12.68
CA ILE A 84 -7.71 0.96 11.76
C ILE A 84 -6.55 0.07 12.19
N SER A 85 -6.85 -0.95 12.98
CA SER A 85 -5.90 -1.92 13.51
C SER A 85 -6.35 -3.33 13.11
N ALA A 86 -5.54 -4.35 13.40
CA ALA A 86 -5.98 -5.75 13.30
C ALA A 86 -6.80 -6.19 14.52
N GLU A 87 -7.23 -5.25 15.37
CA GLU A 87 -8.02 -5.53 16.57
C GLU A 87 -9.46 -5.87 16.22
N ARG A 88 -10.14 -6.54 17.17
CA ARG A 88 -11.49 -7.07 16.96
C ARG A 88 -12.51 -5.99 16.60
N ASP A 89 -12.36 -4.80 17.16
CA ASP A 89 -13.36 -3.74 17.08
C ASP A 89 -13.36 -3.10 15.69
N SER A 90 -12.21 -2.70 15.17
CA SER A 90 -12.09 -2.14 13.81
C SER A 90 -12.48 -3.17 12.73
N VAL A 91 -12.09 -4.44 12.90
CA VAL A 91 -12.48 -5.52 12.00
C VAL A 91 -13.98 -5.77 12.02
N SER A 92 -14.61 -5.78 13.20
CA SER A 92 -16.05 -6.01 13.32
C SER A 92 -16.86 -4.83 12.76
N LEU A 93 -16.40 -3.59 12.94
CA LEU A 93 -17.00 -2.41 12.33
C LEU A 93 -16.97 -2.48 10.80
N ILE A 94 -15.80 -2.78 10.22
CA ILE A 94 -15.63 -2.90 8.76
C ILE A 94 -16.44 -4.07 8.21
N GLN A 95 -16.50 -5.20 8.93
CA GLN A 95 -17.34 -6.33 8.55
C GLN A 95 -18.83 -5.95 8.56
N ASN A 96 -19.29 -5.17 9.55
CA ASN A 96 -20.67 -4.72 9.59
C ASN A 96 -20.99 -3.72 8.48
N TYR A 97 -20.07 -2.78 8.19
CA TYR A 97 -20.16 -1.91 7.01
C TYR A 97 -20.32 -2.73 5.72
N LEU A 98 -19.50 -3.77 5.54
CA LEU A 98 -19.54 -4.63 4.36
C LEU A 98 -20.87 -5.39 4.25
N ASN A 99 -21.42 -5.87 5.36
CA ASN A 99 -22.71 -6.57 5.38
C ASN A 99 -23.87 -5.68 4.92
N HIS A 100 -23.81 -4.37 5.18
CA HIS A 100 -24.86 -3.42 4.79
C HIS A 100 -24.65 -2.85 3.39
N SER A 101 -23.41 -2.51 3.03
CA SER A 101 -23.09 -1.81 1.78
C SER A 101 -22.76 -2.74 0.61
N SER A 102 -22.30 -3.97 0.89
CA SER A 102 -21.62 -4.84 -0.07
C SER A 102 -20.40 -4.21 -0.76
N ASP A 103 -19.87 -3.11 -0.24
CA ASP A 103 -18.70 -2.42 -0.78
C ASP A 103 -17.40 -3.10 -0.29
N VAL A 104 -17.04 -4.18 -0.97
CA VAL A 104 -15.81 -4.94 -0.70
C VAL A 104 -14.55 -4.15 -1.05
N GLN A 105 -14.63 -3.19 -1.98
CA GLN A 105 -13.49 -2.37 -2.40
C GLN A 105 -13.06 -1.47 -1.25
N THR A 106 -13.98 -0.68 -0.69
CA THR A 106 -13.71 0.21 0.44
C THR A 106 -13.19 -0.59 1.63
N ALA A 107 -13.84 -1.71 1.97
CA ALA A 107 -13.42 -2.56 3.08
C ALA A 107 -12.01 -3.14 2.90
N ALA A 108 -11.68 -3.67 1.71
CA ALA A 108 -10.37 -4.23 1.43
C ALA A 108 -9.26 -3.18 1.40
N VAL A 109 -9.51 -2.02 0.78
CA VAL A 109 -8.53 -0.93 0.67
C VAL A 109 -8.18 -0.36 2.04
N LEU A 110 -9.15 -0.26 2.96
CA LEU A 110 -8.89 0.16 4.35
C LEU A 110 -7.86 -0.76 5.03
N PHE A 111 -7.97 -2.08 4.87
CA PHE A 111 -7.00 -3.01 5.45
C PHE A 111 -5.63 -2.93 4.77
N ILE A 112 -5.61 -2.86 3.43
CA ILE A 112 -4.37 -2.82 2.64
C ILE A 112 -3.53 -1.58 2.96
N LEU A 113 -4.15 -0.39 2.95
CA LEU A 113 -3.44 0.88 3.15
C LEU A 113 -2.97 1.11 4.60
N ASN A 114 -3.57 0.40 5.56
CA ASN A 114 -3.17 0.48 6.97
C ASN A 114 -2.24 -0.67 7.38
N GLY A 115 -1.61 -1.33 6.41
CA GLY A 115 -0.59 -2.35 6.67
C GLY A 115 -1.12 -3.59 7.38
N SER A 116 -2.39 -3.95 7.17
CA SER A 116 -2.88 -5.23 7.64
C SER A 116 -2.10 -6.34 6.95
N PHE A 117 -1.47 -7.22 7.72
CA PHE A 117 -0.71 -8.38 7.24
C PHE A 117 -1.66 -9.48 6.70
N ALA A 118 -2.59 -9.10 5.83
CA ALA A 118 -3.74 -9.92 5.42
C ALA A 118 -3.32 -11.31 4.93
N PHE A 119 -2.19 -11.41 4.22
CA PHE A 119 -1.67 -12.65 3.68
C PHE A 119 -0.74 -13.43 4.62
N SER A 120 -0.38 -12.85 5.76
CA SER A 120 0.23 -13.59 6.87
C SER A 120 -0.82 -14.14 7.84
N LEU A 121 -2.10 -13.78 7.67
CA LEU A 121 -3.20 -14.29 8.46
C LEU A 121 -3.77 -15.60 7.89
N PRO A 122 -4.35 -16.48 8.72
CA PRO A 122 -5.03 -17.68 8.26
C PRO A 122 -6.18 -17.37 7.30
N ARG A 123 -6.49 -18.30 6.37
CA ARG A 123 -7.60 -18.14 5.41
C ARG A 123 -8.98 -17.97 6.06
N SER A 124 -9.14 -18.42 7.30
CA SER A 124 -10.36 -18.22 8.10
C SER A 124 -10.50 -16.78 8.62
N ASN A 125 -9.43 -15.99 8.63
CA ASN A 125 -9.44 -14.64 9.16
C ASN A 125 -10.28 -13.70 8.25
N PRO A 126 -11.16 -12.87 8.83
CA PRO A 126 -12.01 -11.95 8.07
C PRO A 126 -11.19 -10.98 7.19
N ILE A 127 -10.05 -10.48 7.66
CA ILE A 127 -9.19 -9.56 6.91
C ILE A 127 -8.70 -10.25 5.63
N TYR A 128 -8.17 -11.47 5.74
CA TYR A 128 -7.75 -12.26 4.57
C TYR A 128 -8.92 -12.42 3.60
N ARG A 129 -10.10 -12.82 4.09
CA ARG A 129 -11.27 -13.10 3.24
C ARG A 129 -11.74 -11.85 2.49
N ILE A 130 -11.81 -10.71 3.16
CA ILE A 130 -12.24 -9.43 2.56
C ILE A 130 -11.24 -9.01 1.48
N VAL A 131 -9.95 -8.96 1.83
CA VAL A 131 -8.87 -8.57 0.90
C VAL A 131 -8.82 -9.50 -0.30
N ASN A 132 -8.81 -10.82 -0.07
CA ASN A 132 -8.77 -11.82 -1.14
C ASN A 132 -10.02 -11.75 -2.05
N SER A 133 -11.19 -11.43 -1.50
CA SER A 133 -12.43 -11.31 -2.29
C SER A 133 -12.35 -10.14 -3.27
N TYR A 134 -11.90 -8.97 -2.83
CA TYR A 134 -11.73 -7.82 -3.72
C TYR A 134 -10.64 -8.07 -4.77
N LEU A 135 -9.52 -8.65 -4.37
CA LEU A 135 -8.42 -9.02 -5.27
C LEU A 135 -8.85 -10.03 -6.35
N THR A 136 -9.67 -11.02 -5.98
CA THR A 136 -10.28 -11.96 -6.93
C THR A 136 -11.25 -11.26 -7.87
N LEU A 137 -11.99 -10.25 -7.38
CA LEU A 137 -12.90 -9.47 -8.21
C LEU A 137 -12.15 -8.67 -9.28
N LEU A 138 -11.02 -8.05 -8.91
CA LEU A 138 -10.15 -7.34 -9.87
C LEU A 138 -9.60 -8.29 -10.94
N ASP A 139 -9.20 -9.51 -10.57
CA ASP A 139 -8.79 -10.53 -11.54
C ASP A 139 -9.91 -10.85 -12.54
N ARG A 140 -11.14 -11.04 -12.05
CA ARG A 140 -12.32 -11.33 -12.89
C ARG A 140 -12.67 -10.17 -13.81
N TRP A 141 -12.43 -8.93 -13.37
CA TRP A 141 -12.64 -7.73 -14.18
C TRP A 141 -11.45 -7.38 -15.06
N GLN A 142 -10.38 -8.20 -15.05
CA GLN A 142 -9.15 -7.95 -15.81
C GLN A 142 -8.46 -6.63 -15.46
N LEU A 143 -8.69 -6.12 -14.24
CA LEU A 143 -8.06 -4.93 -13.69
C LEU A 143 -6.72 -5.28 -13.05
N TRP A 144 -5.83 -5.81 -13.89
CA TRP A 144 -4.54 -6.35 -13.45
C TRP A 144 -3.58 -5.27 -12.95
N TYR A 145 -3.67 -4.06 -13.50
CA TYR A 145 -2.81 -2.95 -13.11
C TYR A 145 -3.14 -2.45 -11.70
N GLU A 146 -4.42 -2.19 -11.45
CA GLU A 146 -4.95 -1.80 -10.14
C GLU A 146 -4.65 -2.87 -9.09
N ARG A 147 -4.79 -4.14 -9.47
CA ARG A 147 -4.43 -5.27 -8.64
C ARG A 147 -2.94 -5.31 -8.30
N ALA A 148 -2.07 -5.06 -9.27
CA ALA A 148 -0.62 -5.02 -9.05
C ALA A 148 -0.22 -3.89 -8.09
N GLU A 149 -0.82 -2.71 -8.23
CA GLU A 149 -0.62 -1.59 -7.31
C GLU A 149 -1.00 -1.95 -5.86
N LEU A 150 -2.15 -2.61 -5.67
CA LEU A 150 -2.58 -3.06 -4.34
C LEU A 150 -1.67 -4.16 -3.77
N HIS A 151 -1.22 -5.08 -4.61
CA HIS A 151 -0.23 -6.08 -4.22
C HIS A 151 1.09 -5.44 -3.79
N GLN A 152 1.56 -4.41 -4.49
CA GLN A 152 2.75 -3.65 -4.09
C GLN A 152 2.54 -2.95 -2.75
N ALA A 153 1.36 -2.36 -2.51
CA ALA A 153 1.03 -1.76 -1.23
C ALA A 153 1.11 -2.78 -0.08
N ILE A 154 0.55 -3.99 -0.28
CA ILE A 154 0.66 -5.08 0.71
C ILE A 154 2.13 -5.46 0.95
N ALA A 155 2.89 -5.66 -0.12
CA ALA A 155 4.31 -6.03 -0.06
C ALA A 155 5.18 -5.00 0.68
N ASN A 156 4.85 -3.71 0.58
CA ASN A 156 5.55 -2.65 1.29
C ASN A 156 5.36 -2.74 2.82
N HIS A 157 4.21 -3.24 3.27
CA HIS A 157 3.90 -3.43 4.69
C HIS A 157 4.35 -4.79 5.23
N ASP A 158 4.38 -5.82 4.38
CA ASP A 158 4.78 -7.18 4.73
C ASP A 158 5.92 -7.68 3.83
N PRO A 159 7.16 -7.21 4.05
CA PRO A 159 8.30 -7.59 3.20
C PRO A 159 8.64 -9.09 3.32
N GLY A 160 8.22 -9.77 4.39
CA GLY A 160 8.42 -11.21 4.58
C GLY A 160 7.48 -12.07 3.74
N SER A 161 6.29 -11.55 3.42
CA SER A 161 5.27 -12.27 2.65
C SER A 161 5.36 -12.06 1.13
N ILE A 162 6.37 -11.33 0.64
CA ILE A 162 6.66 -11.22 -0.81
C ILE A 162 6.91 -12.58 -1.45
N LEU A 163 7.35 -13.58 -0.67
CA LEU A 163 7.50 -14.97 -1.11
C LEU A 163 6.16 -15.69 -1.35
N ASN A 164 5.05 -15.20 -0.77
CA ASN A 164 3.72 -15.79 -0.91
C ASN A 164 2.87 -15.10 -1.99
N LEU A 165 3.28 -13.92 -2.45
CA LEU A 165 2.69 -13.31 -3.63
C LEU A 165 3.30 -13.95 -4.89
N PRO A 166 2.51 -14.17 -5.97
CA PRO A 166 3.06 -14.62 -7.24
C PRO A 166 4.01 -13.54 -7.77
N CYS A 167 5.30 -13.71 -7.50
CA CYS A 167 6.37 -12.86 -7.99
C CYS A 167 7.26 -13.70 -8.92
N THR A 168 7.60 -13.15 -10.08
CA THR A 168 8.64 -13.74 -10.92
C THR A 168 9.99 -13.47 -10.26
N VAL A 169 10.51 -14.46 -9.54
CA VAL A 169 11.84 -14.37 -8.92
C VAL A 169 12.93 -14.71 -9.95
N LEU A 170 13.96 -13.88 -10.03
CA LEU A 170 15.10 -14.12 -10.91
C LEU A 170 16.07 -15.10 -10.23
N GLY A 171 16.31 -16.26 -10.85
CA GLY A 171 17.30 -17.23 -10.41
C GLY A 171 18.62 -17.10 -11.18
N CYS A 172 19.73 -17.49 -10.57
CA CYS A 172 21.00 -17.65 -11.28
C CYS A 172 20.94 -18.87 -12.20
N SER A 173 21.25 -18.72 -13.49
CA SER A 173 21.27 -19.83 -14.47
C SER A 173 22.33 -20.90 -14.21
N TYR A 174 23.26 -20.66 -13.27
CA TYR A 174 24.33 -21.60 -12.96
C TYR A 174 24.09 -22.38 -11.67
N CYS A 175 23.88 -21.69 -10.55
CA CYS A 175 23.66 -22.34 -9.25
C CYS A 175 22.18 -22.50 -8.90
N HIS A 176 21.27 -21.95 -9.71
CA HIS A 176 19.81 -21.96 -9.50
C HIS A 176 19.34 -21.31 -8.20
N GLN A 177 20.25 -20.66 -7.46
CA GLN A 177 19.89 -19.88 -6.29
C GLN A 177 19.21 -18.58 -6.71
N LEU A 178 18.25 -18.15 -5.88
CA LEU A 178 17.53 -16.90 -6.07
C LEU A 178 18.50 -15.73 -5.98
N ILE A 179 18.39 -14.82 -6.94
CA ILE A 179 19.08 -13.53 -6.88
C ILE A 179 18.20 -12.67 -5.98
N HIS A 180 18.46 -12.72 -4.67
CA HIS A 180 17.73 -11.96 -3.67
C HIS A 180 17.85 -10.45 -3.98
N SER A 181 16.86 -9.88 -4.66
CA SER A 181 16.54 -8.47 -4.47
C SER A 181 15.94 -8.36 -3.08
N SER A 182 16.55 -7.62 -2.17
CA SER A 182 15.87 -7.29 -0.92
C SER A 182 14.48 -6.72 -1.26
N PRO A 183 13.42 -7.18 -0.60
CA PRO A 183 12.02 -6.84 -0.91
C PRO A 183 11.72 -5.33 -0.93
N ILE A 184 12.60 -4.52 -0.34
CA ILE A 184 12.47 -3.08 -0.15
C ILE A 184 12.77 -2.28 -1.45
N ARG A 185 13.20 -2.92 -2.55
CA ARG A 185 13.77 -2.21 -3.71
C ARG A 185 13.37 -2.79 -5.07
N LEU A 186 12.11 -3.20 -5.26
CA LEU A 186 11.61 -3.62 -6.59
C LEU A 186 11.62 -2.49 -7.65
N ASN A 187 11.68 -1.22 -7.22
CA ASN A 187 11.88 -0.08 -8.13
C ASN A 187 13.36 0.32 -8.30
N GLN A 188 14.28 -0.41 -7.66
CA GLN A 188 15.72 -0.21 -7.79
C GLN A 188 16.43 -1.53 -8.15
N TRP A 189 15.86 -2.33 -9.05
CA TRP A 189 16.58 -3.42 -9.76
C TRP A 189 17.79 -2.93 -10.58
N HIS A 190 18.19 -1.67 -10.41
CA HIS A 190 19.55 -1.20 -10.58
C HIS A 190 20.48 -1.83 -9.50
N THR A 191 20.38 -3.13 -9.24
CA THR A 191 21.40 -3.85 -8.48
C THR A 191 22.61 -3.92 -9.41
N ARG A 192 23.55 -2.99 -9.15
CA ARG A 192 24.82 -2.78 -9.84
C ARG A 192 25.81 -3.96 -9.69
N VAL A 193 25.31 -5.18 -9.50
CA VAL A 193 26.10 -6.36 -9.17
C VAL A 193 26.14 -7.26 -10.40
N PRO A 194 27.27 -7.30 -11.13
CA PRO A 194 27.39 -8.06 -12.38
C PRO A 194 27.54 -9.58 -12.17
N TYR A 195 27.42 -10.07 -10.94
CA TYR A 195 27.67 -11.46 -10.55
C TYR A 195 26.64 -11.97 -9.54
N CYS A 196 26.44 -13.28 -9.51
CA CYS A 196 25.62 -13.97 -8.53
C CYS A 196 26.21 -13.81 -7.11
N PRO A 197 25.42 -13.44 -6.09
CA PRO A 197 25.94 -13.30 -4.73
C PRO A 197 26.43 -14.63 -4.15
N GLU A 198 25.82 -15.76 -4.55
CA GLU A 198 26.15 -17.10 -4.06
C GLU A 198 27.37 -17.70 -4.78
N CYS A 199 27.30 -17.86 -6.10
CA CYS A 199 28.33 -18.59 -6.86
C CYS A 199 29.36 -17.68 -7.56
N LYS A 200 29.22 -16.36 -7.46
CA LYS A 200 30.08 -15.33 -8.08
C LYS A 200 30.19 -15.39 -9.61
N ARG A 201 29.41 -16.24 -10.28
CA ARG A 201 29.34 -16.30 -11.76
C ARG A 201 28.60 -15.07 -12.31
N PRO A 202 28.94 -14.62 -13.53
CA PRO A 202 28.32 -13.43 -14.12
C PRO A 202 26.80 -13.60 -14.23
N LEU A 203 26.07 -12.52 -13.98
CA LEU A 203 24.63 -12.48 -14.24
C LEU A 203 24.35 -12.36 -15.75
N PRO A 204 23.13 -12.68 -16.20
CA PRO A 204 22.77 -12.56 -17.61
C PRO A 204 23.06 -11.16 -18.18
N GLN A 205 23.74 -11.13 -19.32
CA GLN A 205 24.08 -9.91 -20.06
C GLN A 205 23.32 -9.86 -21.38
N CYS A 206 23.12 -8.66 -21.89
CA CYS A 206 22.63 -8.48 -23.24
C CYS A 206 23.68 -8.87 -24.27
N ALA A 207 23.33 -9.77 -25.19
CA ALA A 207 24.22 -10.22 -26.26
C ALA A 207 24.71 -9.10 -27.20
N LEU A 208 24.03 -7.95 -27.23
CA LEU A 208 24.38 -6.82 -28.11
C LEU A 208 25.18 -5.72 -27.40
N CYS A 209 24.78 -5.32 -26.19
CA CYS A 209 25.48 -4.25 -25.47
C CYS A 209 26.39 -4.75 -24.34
N CYS A 210 26.38 -6.05 -24.05
CA CYS A 210 27.16 -6.70 -23.00
C CYS A 210 26.91 -6.15 -21.57
N LEU A 211 25.82 -5.41 -21.39
CA LEU A 211 25.42 -4.87 -20.09
C LEU A 211 24.48 -5.84 -19.37
N ASN A 212 24.58 -5.88 -18.04
CA ASN A 212 23.72 -6.70 -17.19
C ASN A 212 22.31 -6.09 -17.08
N VAL A 213 21.36 -6.93 -16.64
CA VAL A 213 19.99 -6.53 -16.30
C VAL A 213 19.99 -5.35 -15.31
N GLY A 214 19.14 -4.36 -15.57
CA GLY A 214 19.00 -3.17 -14.71
C GLY A 214 20.04 -2.08 -14.96
N PHE A 215 21.00 -2.29 -15.88
CA PHE A 215 21.93 -1.26 -16.33
C PHE A 215 21.36 -0.52 -17.54
N ALA A 216 21.01 0.76 -17.36
CA ALA A 216 20.67 1.67 -18.44
C ALA A 216 21.71 2.82 -18.55
N PRO A 217 22.97 2.55 -18.90
CA PRO A 217 23.88 3.63 -19.20
C PRO A 217 23.59 4.06 -20.64
N ASN A 218 22.97 5.23 -20.80
CA ASN A 218 23.05 6.00 -22.04
C ASN A 218 22.65 5.27 -23.35
N CYS A 219 21.67 4.36 -23.32
CA CYS A 219 20.85 4.15 -24.52
C CYS A 219 20.18 5.49 -24.79
N LYS A 220 20.73 6.26 -25.74
CA LYS A 220 20.41 7.67 -26.01
C LYS A 220 18.92 7.93 -25.80
N GLN A 221 18.60 8.59 -24.69
CA GLN A 221 17.32 9.25 -24.51
C GLN A 221 17.28 10.37 -25.54
N GLU A 222 16.87 10.05 -26.77
CA GLU A 222 16.31 11.09 -27.61
C GLU A 222 15.14 11.68 -26.83
N LYS A 223 15.23 12.99 -26.60
CA LYS A 223 14.29 13.78 -25.81
C LYS A 223 12.90 13.77 -26.47
N SER A 224 12.19 12.64 -26.43
CA SER A 224 10.75 12.59 -26.73
C SER A 224 10.17 11.23 -26.34
N LYS A 225 9.03 11.30 -25.62
CA LYS A 225 8.07 10.22 -25.32
C LYS A 225 8.51 9.21 -24.25
N LYS A 226 7.59 8.93 -23.33
CA LYS A 226 7.66 7.88 -22.29
C LYS A 226 8.21 6.58 -22.91
N THR A 227 9.47 6.24 -22.64
CA THR A 227 10.04 4.97 -23.08
C THR A 227 9.33 3.86 -22.33
N ASN A 228 8.78 2.87 -23.05
CA ASN A 228 8.11 1.73 -22.43
C ASN A 228 9.05 1.10 -21.38
N PRO A 229 8.64 0.94 -20.11
CA PRO A 229 9.48 0.35 -19.05
C PRO A 229 10.00 -1.05 -19.39
N LEU A 230 9.34 -1.76 -20.31
CA LEU A 230 9.78 -3.05 -20.82
C LEU A 230 11.04 -2.96 -21.71
N SER A 231 11.41 -1.79 -22.22
CA SER A 231 12.56 -1.62 -23.14
C SER A 231 13.88 -2.12 -22.56
N THR A 232 14.07 -1.99 -21.25
CA THR A 232 15.25 -2.43 -20.50
C THR A 232 15.09 -3.83 -19.90
N TRP A 233 13.96 -4.51 -20.12
CA TRP A 233 13.75 -5.87 -19.62
C TRP A 233 14.62 -6.86 -20.40
N LEU A 234 15.11 -7.88 -19.70
CA LEU A 234 15.80 -8.98 -20.34
C LEU A 234 14.77 -9.97 -20.90
N THR A 235 14.92 -10.32 -22.17
CA THR A 235 14.21 -11.41 -22.83
C THR A 235 15.22 -12.45 -23.30
N TRP A 236 14.82 -13.71 -23.37
CA TRP A 236 15.71 -14.80 -23.75
C TRP A 236 15.02 -15.78 -24.69
N CYS A 237 15.82 -16.42 -25.54
CA CYS A 237 15.35 -17.51 -26.37
C CYS A 237 15.19 -18.77 -25.52
N GLN A 238 14.03 -19.44 -25.62
CA GLN A 238 13.80 -20.67 -24.87
C GLN A 238 14.69 -21.84 -25.31
N THR A 239 15.20 -21.81 -26.55
CA THR A 239 16.04 -22.87 -27.14
C THR A 239 17.50 -22.72 -26.75
N CYS A 240 18.13 -21.58 -27.06
CA CYS A 240 19.56 -21.38 -26.81
C CYS A 240 19.88 -20.70 -25.47
N LYS A 241 18.86 -20.21 -24.75
CA LYS A 241 19.00 -19.47 -23.47
C LYS A 241 19.81 -18.17 -23.54
N HIS A 242 20.24 -17.76 -24.73
CA HIS A 242 20.82 -16.44 -24.96
C HIS A 242 19.74 -15.36 -24.97
N GLY A 243 20.10 -14.17 -24.53
CA GLY A 243 19.14 -13.09 -24.35
C GLY A 243 19.74 -11.70 -24.42
N GLY A 244 18.89 -10.72 -24.16
CA GLY A 244 19.28 -9.32 -24.10
C GLY A 244 18.12 -8.40 -23.84
N HIS A 245 18.43 -7.11 -23.80
CA HIS A 245 17.40 -6.10 -23.59
C HIS A 245 16.36 -6.20 -24.70
N MET A 246 15.08 -6.15 -24.32
CA MET A 246 13.95 -6.29 -25.23
C MET A 246 14.08 -5.33 -26.42
N LEU A 247 14.49 -4.07 -26.17
CA LEU A 247 14.69 -3.10 -27.24
C LEU A 247 15.80 -3.50 -28.23
N HIS A 248 16.96 -3.90 -27.73
CA HIS A 248 18.10 -4.31 -28.55
C HIS A 248 17.80 -5.56 -29.37
N LEU A 249 17.20 -6.58 -28.74
CA LEU A 249 16.80 -7.78 -29.45
C LEU A 249 15.71 -7.46 -30.48
N LYS A 250 14.71 -6.66 -30.13
CA LYS A 250 13.68 -6.23 -31.09
C LYS A 250 14.27 -5.52 -32.30
N GLN A 251 15.27 -4.66 -32.11
CA GLN A 251 15.99 -4.01 -33.22
C GLN A 251 16.79 -5.02 -34.06
N TRP A 252 17.56 -5.91 -33.42
CA TRP A 252 18.32 -6.95 -34.12
C TRP A 252 17.44 -7.82 -35.02
N PHE A 253 16.29 -8.28 -34.50
CA PHE A 253 15.39 -9.16 -35.24
C PHE A 253 14.54 -8.47 -36.32
N GLN A 254 14.67 -7.15 -36.51
CA GLN A 254 14.11 -6.49 -37.70
C GLN A 254 14.88 -6.89 -38.96
N GLU A 255 16.18 -7.11 -38.84
CA GLU A 255 17.08 -7.39 -39.98
C GLU A 255 17.66 -8.80 -39.94
N ASN A 256 17.62 -9.47 -38.79
CA ASN A 256 18.23 -10.78 -38.56
C ASN A 256 17.22 -11.81 -38.07
N ARG A 257 17.44 -13.09 -38.37
CA ARG A 257 16.64 -14.20 -37.80
C ARG A 257 17.41 -15.05 -36.80
N GLN A 258 18.74 -15.06 -36.91
CA GLN A 258 19.65 -15.84 -36.07
C GLN A 258 20.01 -15.12 -34.77
N CYS A 259 20.44 -15.90 -33.79
CA CYS A 259 20.93 -15.43 -32.50
C CYS A 259 22.08 -14.43 -32.68
N PRO A 260 22.10 -13.29 -31.96
CA PRO A 260 23.21 -12.34 -32.01
C PRO A 260 24.50 -12.85 -31.34
N VAL A 261 24.46 -13.99 -30.64
CA VAL A 261 25.64 -14.58 -30.00
C VAL A 261 26.50 -15.29 -31.06
N PRO A 262 27.81 -14.99 -31.15
CA PRO A 262 28.71 -15.67 -32.08
C PRO A 262 28.68 -17.19 -31.92
N ASN A 263 28.73 -17.91 -33.05
CA ASN A 263 28.70 -19.37 -33.09
C ASN A 263 27.39 -20.00 -32.55
N CYS A 264 26.28 -19.27 -32.58
CA CYS A 264 24.96 -19.79 -32.26
C CYS A 264 24.03 -19.75 -33.49
N ASP A 265 23.76 -20.91 -34.08
CA ASP A 265 22.91 -21.03 -35.28
C ASP A 265 21.40 -21.05 -34.98
N CYS A 266 21.00 -20.69 -33.75
CA CYS A 266 19.60 -20.73 -33.33
C CYS A 266 18.78 -19.64 -34.04
N ASN A 267 17.66 -20.05 -34.66
CA ASN A 267 16.67 -19.12 -35.23
C ASN A 267 15.79 -18.55 -34.10
N CYS A 268 16.34 -17.54 -33.41
CA CYS A 268 15.71 -17.01 -32.21
C CYS A 268 14.50 -16.12 -32.51
N SER A 269 14.34 -15.56 -33.71
CA SER A 269 13.31 -14.54 -34.00
C SER A 269 11.88 -14.95 -33.64
N ASN A 270 11.59 -16.25 -33.66
CA ASN A 270 10.26 -16.80 -33.39
C ASN A 270 10.12 -17.41 -31.97
N ASN A 271 11.16 -17.36 -31.15
CA ASN A 271 11.28 -18.14 -29.90
C ASN A 271 11.59 -17.27 -28.67
N PHE A 272 11.24 -15.97 -28.70
CA PHE A 272 11.37 -15.07 -27.56
C PHE A 272 10.10 -15.06 -26.70
N GLN A 273 10.30 -15.11 -25.38
CA GLN A 273 9.34 -14.68 -24.37
C GLN A 273 9.93 -13.54 -23.55
#